data_AF-A0A956YYC1-F1
#
_entry.id   AF-A0A956YYC1-F1
#
_cell.length_a   1.000
_cell.length_b   1.000
_cell.length_c   1.000
_cell.angle_alpha   90.00
_cell.angle_beta   90.00
_cell.angle_gamma   90.00
#
_symmetry.space_group_name_H-M   'P 1'
#
loop_
_entity.id
_entity.type
_entity.pdbx_description
1 polymer ?
#
loop_
_entity_poly.entity_id
_entity_poly.type
_entity_poly.pdbx_seq_one_letter_code
_entity_poly.pdbx_strand_id
1 'polypeptide(L)'
;TTAIALETYASLRPNSELLPGIVRWLMTARQADGWETRQETAWALMALSAAAQALGERAGQTADVCASVDGQSLIDCQTIDGSQSATTDALDLAGQTTVDVDAQAGTVYYTAQLRAFLPVAEVEPLNRGIVIERRYTMGSGDEMRTVTEAQVGDTVTVHLTIIAPNDLYYAVVEDPIPAGTDAVNPDLAISEQIGTRPELSREDPLRQGWGWWWFGNIEFRDDRVVLNATYLPAGTYEFVYTIRAGMPGIYNVIPATAREAYFPEVFGRSAGTQFTITSGE
;
A
#
# COMPACT_ATOMS: atom_id res chain seq x y z
N THR A 1 -2.77 -25.41 -3.84
CA THR A 1 -2.30 -26.18 -2.65
C THR A 1 -2.92 -25.67 -1.35
N THR A 2 -3.00 -24.36 -1.11
CA THR A 2 -3.55 -23.79 0.13
C THR A 2 -5.01 -24.17 0.40
N ALA A 3 -5.86 -24.27 -0.63
CA ALA A 3 -7.24 -24.75 -0.48
C ALA A 3 -7.32 -26.17 0.10
N ILE A 4 -6.46 -27.10 -0.37
CA ILE A 4 -6.42 -28.47 0.16
C ILE A 4 -5.95 -28.46 1.62
N ALA A 5 -4.99 -27.60 1.95
CA ALA A 5 -4.56 -27.42 3.34
C ALA A 5 -5.72 -26.91 4.21
N LEU A 6 -6.47 -25.90 3.75
CA LEU A 6 -7.63 -25.37 4.47
C LEU A 6 -8.67 -26.46 4.75
N GLU A 7 -9.05 -27.23 3.73
CA GLU A 7 -10.01 -28.33 3.88
C GLU A 7 -9.51 -29.42 4.86
N THR A 8 -8.22 -29.74 4.79
CA THR A 8 -7.57 -30.68 5.71
C THR A 8 -7.61 -30.18 7.15
N TYR A 9 -7.28 -28.91 7.38
CA TYR A 9 -7.35 -28.29 8.70
C TYR A 9 -8.80 -28.24 9.20
N ALA A 10 -9.76 -27.85 8.36
CA ALA A 10 -11.17 -27.79 8.73
C ALA A 10 -11.70 -29.17 9.15
N SER A 11 -11.25 -30.23 8.49
CA SER A 11 -11.68 -31.60 8.77
C SER A 11 -10.99 -32.23 9.99
N LEU A 12 -9.68 -32.05 10.13
CA LEU A 12 -8.87 -32.75 11.14
C LEU A 12 -8.60 -31.92 12.40
N ARG A 13 -8.59 -30.60 12.28
CA ARG A 13 -8.28 -29.65 13.37
C ARG A 13 -9.20 -28.42 13.28
N PRO A 14 -10.52 -28.59 13.44
CA PRO A 14 -11.51 -27.50 13.29
C PRO A 14 -11.30 -26.34 14.28
N ASN A 15 -10.61 -26.58 15.40
CA ASN A 15 -10.30 -25.55 16.41
C ASN A 15 -8.90 -24.94 16.23
N SER A 16 -8.26 -25.14 15.07
CA SER A 16 -6.93 -24.59 14.80
C SER A 16 -6.99 -23.07 14.65
N GLU A 17 -6.17 -22.35 15.41
CA GLU A 17 -6.01 -20.89 15.30
C GLU A 17 -5.52 -20.44 13.91
N LEU A 18 -4.98 -21.37 13.10
CA LEU A 18 -4.54 -21.09 11.74
C LEU A 18 -5.69 -20.98 10.73
N LEU A 19 -6.86 -21.55 11.04
CA LEU A 19 -7.98 -21.62 10.07
C LEU A 19 -8.39 -20.24 9.55
N PRO A 20 -8.66 -19.23 10.40
CA PRO A 20 -9.01 -17.89 9.93
C PRO A 20 -7.92 -17.26 9.06
N GLY A 21 -6.64 -17.50 9.40
CA GLY A 21 -5.51 -17.01 8.62
C GLY A 21 -5.43 -17.61 7.22
N ILE A 22 -5.68 -18.92 7.10
CA ILE A 22 -5.70 -19.63 5.81
C ILE A 22 -6.89 -19.19 4.97
N VAL A 23 -8.08 -19.01 5.57
CA VAL A 23 -9.27 -18.46 4.90
C VAL A 23 -8.95 -17.06 4.35
N ARG A 24 -8.37 -16.19 5.19
CA ARG A 24 -7.99 -14.82 4.79
C ARG A 24 -7.06 -14.83 3.58
N TRP A 25 -5.98 -15.63 3.62
CA TRP A 25 -5.06 -15.74 2.49
C TRP A 25 -5.76 -16.26 1.23
N LEU A 26 -6.65 -17.24 1.35
CA LEU A 26 -7.35 -17.80 0.19
C LEU A 26 -8.29 -16.76 -0.43
N MET A 27 -8.98 -15.96 0.39
CA MET A 27 -9.77 -14.82 -0.08
C MET A 27 -8.91 -13.73 -0.73
N THR A 28 -7.68 -13.49 -0.25
CA THR A 28 -6.69 -12.59 -0.86
C THR A 28 -6.23 -13.06 -2.24
N ALA A 29 -5.94 -14.36 -2.38
CA ALA A 29 -5.50 -14.94 -3.64
C ALA A 29 -6.61 -15.00 -4.71
N ARG A 30 -7.86 -14.66 -4.34
CA ARG A 30 -8.99 -14.62 -5.27
C ARG A 30 -8.81 -13.46 -6.24
N GLN A 31 -8.80 -13.77 -7.52
CA GLN A 31 -8.91 -12.79 -8.60
C GLN A 31 -10.40 -12.51 -8.89
N ALA A 32 -10.70 -11.62 -9.84
CA ALA A 32 -12.05 -11.11 -10.15
C ALA A 32 -13.22 -12.06 -9.81
N ASP A 33 -13.36 -13.17 -10.55
CA ASP A 33 -14.44 -14.14 -10.39
C ASP A 33 -14.01 -15.47 -9.74
N GLY A 34 -12.70 -15.77 -9.68
CA GLY A 34 -12.20 -17.04 -9.15
C GLY A 34 -10.71 -17.03 -8.80
N TRP A 35 -10.13 -18.22 -8.70
CA TRP A 35 -8.70 -18.44 -8.55
C TRP A 35 -8.10 -18.84 -9.89
N GLU A 36 -6.77 -18.92 -9.99
CA GLU A 36 -5.99 -18.98 -11.24
C GLU A 36 -6.54 -19.96 -12.29
N THR A 37 -7.08 -21.10 -11.86
CA THR A 37 -7.73 -22.08 -12.74
C THR A 37 -9.12 -22.48 -12.25
N ARG A 38 -9.92 -23.10 -13.13
CA ARG A 38 -11.22 -23.69 -12.75
C ARG A 38 -11.07 -24.77 -11.67
N GLN A 39 -10.00 -25.56 -11.74
CA GLN A 39 -9.71 -26.59 -10.74
C GLN A 39 -9.43 -25.95 -9.38
N GLU A 40 -8.60 -24.91 -9.35
CA GLU A 40 -8.30 -24.19 -8.12
C GLU A 40 -9.52 -23.47 -7.54
N THR A 41 -10.35 -22.89 -8.40
CA THR A 41 -11.62 -22.28 -8.00
C THR A 41 -12.53 -23.32 -7.33
N ALA A 42 -12.65 -24.52 -7.91
CA ALA A 42 -13.44 -25.59 -7.31
C ALA A 42 -12.89 -26.01 -5.94
N TRP A 43 -11.58 -26.22 -5.82
CA TRP A 43 -10.94 -26.55 -4.54
C TRP A 43 -11.11 -25.43 -3.51
N ALA A 44 -10.96 -24.17 -3.91
CA ALA A 44 -11.13 -23.03 -3.03
C ALA A 44 -12.56 -22.95 -2.49
N LEU A 45 -13.58 -23.12 -3.34
CA LEU A 45 -14.97 -23.12 -2.92
C LEU A 45 -15.31 -24.29 -1.97
N MET A 46 -14.82 -25.50 -2.26
CA MET A 46 -15.00 -26.65 -1.37
C MET A 46 -14.34 -26.41 0.00
N ALA A 47 -13.09 -25.93 -0.02
CA ALA A 47 -12.35 -25.66 1.21
C ALA A 47 -12.94 -24.53 2.05
N LEU A 48 -13.39 -23.43 1.42
CA LEU A 48 -14.06 -22.33 2.11
C LEU A 48 -15.40 -22.78 2.70
N SER A 49 -16.15 -23.63 2.00
CA SER A 49 -17.39 -24.23 2.53
C SER A 49 -17.12 -25.13 3.74
N ALA A 50 -16.08 -25.97 3.67
CA ALA A 50 -15.65 -26.81 4.79
C ALA A 50 -15.20 -25.96 5.99
N ALA A 51 -14.43 -24.89 5.74
CA ALA A 51 -13.99 -23.96 6.76
C ALA A 51 -15.16 -23.22 7.42
N ALA A 52 -16.12 -22.73 6.63
CA ALA A 52 -17.34 -22.11 7.14
C ALA A 52 -18.11 -23.06 8.06
N GLN A 53 -18.28 -24.32 7.67
CA GLN A 53 -18.91 -25.33 8.53
C GLN A 53 -18.12 -25.61 9.81
N ALA A 54 -16.79 -25.72 9.72
CA ALA A 54 -15.92 -25.98 10.87
C ALA A 54 -15.92 -24.81 11.87
N LEU A 55 -15.96 -23.56 11.38
CA LEU A 55 -16.10 -22.34 12.19
C LEU A 55 -17.54 -22.13 12.68
N GLY A 56 -18.48 -22.97 12.24
CA GLY A 56 -19.88 -22.89 12.63
C GLY A 56 -20.66 -21.78 11.94
N GLU A 57 -20.12 -21.16 10.88
CA GLU A 57 -20.75 -20.12 10.05
C GLU A 57 -21.98 -20.68 9.32
N ARG A 58 -23.11 -19.96 9.38
CA ARG A 58 -24.40 -20.36 8.78
C ARG A 58 -25.06 -19.16 8.14
N ALA A 59 -25.83 -19.40 7.08
CA ALA A 59 -26.65 -18.35 6.48
C ALA A 59 -27.66 -17.80 7.50
N GLY A 60 -27.80 -16.47 7.55
CA GLY A 60 -28.69 -15.77 8.48
C GLY A 60 -28.20 -15.75 9.93
N GLN A 61 -26.88 -15.88 10.15
CA GLN A 61 -26.32 -15.62 11.47
C GLN A 61 -26.35 -14.15 11.80
N THR A 62 -26.75 -13.88 13.04
CA THR A 62 -26.67 -12.56 13.64
C THR A 62 -25.62 -12.53 14.73
N ALA A 63 -25.09 -11.35 14.99
CA ALA A 63 -24.24 -11.10 16.14
C ALA A 63 -24.76 -9.88 16.92
N ASP A 64 -24.74 -9.96 18.25
CA ASP A 64 -25.05 -8.83 19.12
C ASP A 64 -23.74 -8.10 19.41
N VAL A 65 -23.60 -6.88 18.88
CA VAL A 65 -22.32 -6.17 18.84
C VAL A 65 -22.44 -4.79 19.46
N CYS A 66 -21.51 -4.47 20.34
CA CYS A 66 -21.22 -3.12 20.78
C CYS A 66 -19.83 -2.72 20.26
N ALA A 67 -19.69 -1.47 19.79
CA ALA A 67 -18.38 -0.93 19.45
C ALA A 67 -18.28 0.50 19.94
N SER A 68 -17.12 0.86 20.49
CA SER A 68 -16.85 2.21 20.95
C SER A 68 -15.41 2.61 20.71
N VAL A 69 -15.16 3.92 20.63
CA VAL A 69 -13.81 4.49 20.61
C VAL A 69 -13.73 5.54 21.69
N ASP A 70 -12.75 5.42 22.58
CA ASP A 70 -12.58 6.29 23.76
C ASP A 70 -13.87 6.43 24.59
N GLY A 71 -14.64 5.34 24.70
CA GLY A 71 -15.92 5.27 25.40
C GLY A 71 -17.09 5.93 24.65
N GLN A 72 -16.87 6.54 23.48
CA GLN A 72 -17.94 7.01 22.61
C GLN A 72 -18.47 5.86 21.76
N SER A 73 -19.77 5.57 21.90
CA SER A 73 -20.42 4.49 21.17
C SER A 73 -20.43 4.76 19.66
N LEU A 74 -19.91 3.81 18.88
CA LEU A 74 -20.02 3.75 17.43
C LEU A 74 -21.13 2.80 16.98
N ILE A 75 -21.30 1.69 17.70
CA ILE A 75 -22.36 0.70 17.50
C ILE A 75 -23.01 0.49 18.86
N ASP A 76 -24.26 0.93 18.98
CA ASP A 76 -25.03 0.89 20.23
C ASP A 76 -25.68 -0.48 20.44
N CYS A 77 -24.87 -1.46 20.84
CA CYS A 77 -25.28 -2.77 21.33
C CYS A 77 -26.51 -3.35 20.63
N GLN A 78 -26.36 -3.66 19.34
CA GLN A 78 -27.47 -4.09 18.49
C GLN A 78 -27.17 -5.43 17.83
N THR A 79 -28.25 -6.15 17.48
CA THR A 79 -28.18 -7.33 16.65
C THR A 79 -27.93 -6.93 15.20
N ILE A 80 -26.83 -7.43 14.62
CA ILE A 80 -26.42 -7.19 13.23
C ILE A 80 -26.66 -8.48 12.45
N ASP A 81 -27.29 -8.35 11.27
CA ASP A 81 -27.36 -9.39 10.23
C ASP A 81 -26.50 -8.94 9.05
N GLY A 82 -25.35 -9.59 8.85
CA GLY A 82 -24.38 -9.23 7.81
C GLY A 82 -23.36 -8.16 8.24
N SER A 83 -23.06 -7.22 7.34
CA SER A 83 -21.99 -6.24 7.53
C SER A 83 -22.53 -4.89 8.00
N GLN A 84 -21.90 -4.32 9.02
CA GLN A 84 -22.17 -2.98 9.54
C GLN A 84 -20.86 -2.19 9.53
N SER A 85 -20.92 -0.92 9.16
CA SER A 85 -19.79 0.01 9.28
C SER A 85 -20.17 1.22 10.11
N ALA A 86 -19.19 1.75 10.85
CA ALA A 86 -19.29 2.99 11.60
C ALA A 86 -17.97 3.75 11.49
N THR A 87 -18.05 5.08 11.43
CA THR A 87 -16.89 5.97 11.29
C THR A 87 -17.05 7.14 12.25
N THR A 88 -15.95 7.61 12.82
CA THR A 88 -15.87 8.86 13.55
C THR A 88 -14.67 9.67 13.08
N ASP A 89 -14.86 10.97 12.92
CA ASP A 89 -13.80 11.92 12.53
C ASP A 89 -13.24 12.68 13.75
N ALA A 90 -13.88 12.55 14.92
CA ALA A 90 -13.58 13.31 16.13
C ALA A 90 -12.72 12.47 17.08
N LEU A 91 -11.45 12.29 16.74
CA LEU A 91 -10.47 11.59 17.57
C LEU A 91 -9.35 12.53 17.99
N ASP A 92 -9.17 12.69 19.30
CA ASP A 92 -7.98 13.35 19.85
C ASP A 92 -6.85 12.33 19.98
N LEU A 93 -5.96 12.33 18.98
CA LEU A 93 -4.82 11.41 18.93
C LEU A 93 -3.63 11.88 19.78
N ALA A 94 -3.77 12.96 20.56
CA ALA A 94 -2.71 13.41 21.48
C ALA A 94 -2.47 12.44 22.65
N GLY A 95 -3.41 11.51 22.90
CA GLY A 95 -3.35 10.50 23.94
C GLY A 95 -3.44 9.06 23.44
N GLN A 96 -3.66 8.14 24.37
CA GLN A 96 -3.97 6.76 24.03
C GLN A 96 -5.43 6.67 23.56
N THR A 97 -5.64 6.28 22.31
CA THR A 97 -6.96 5.92 21.78
C THR A 97 -7.22 4.43 21.99
N THR A 98 -8.37 4.10 22.56
CA THR A 98 -8.84 2.72 22.76
C THR A 98 -10.04 2.45 21.86
N VAL A 99 -9.97 1.35 21.10
CA VAL A 99 -11.08 0.83 20.31
C VAL A 99 -11.57 -0.45 20.98
N ASP A 100 -12.81 -0.43 21.47
CA ASP A 100 -13.44 -1.58 22.10
C ASP A 100 -14.51 -2.15 21.16
N VAL A 101 -14.42 -3.44 20.86
CA VAL A 101 -15.43 -4.20 20.12
C VAL A 101 -15.82 -5.38 20.99
N ASP A 102 -17.08 -5.43 21.38
CA ASP A 102 -17.64 -6.47 22.24
C ASP A 102 -18.72 -7.24 21.48
N ALA A 103 -18.49 -8.55 21.32
CA ALA A 103 -19.44 -9.49 20.73
C ALA A 103 -20.16 -10.22 21.88
N GLN A 104 -21.36 -9.76 22.22
CA GLN A 104 -22.16 -10.33 23.31
C GLN A 104 -22.73 -11.69 22.94
N ALA A 105 -23.04 -11.89 21.66
CA ALA A 105 -23.48 -13.16 21.09
C ALA A 105 -23.09 -13.24 19.61
N GLY A 106 -22.81 -14.46 19.13
CA GLY A 106 -22.38 -14.71 17.76
C GLY A 106 -20.89 -14.46 17.52
N THR A 107 -20.43 -14.71 16.30
CA THR A 107 -19.04 -14.48 15.87
C THR A 107 -18.98 -13.18 15.10
N VAL A 108 -18.04 -12.29 15.46
CA VAL A 108 -17.83 -11.01 14.78
C VAL A 108 -16.42 -10.98 14.18
N TYR A 109 -16.34 -10.74 12.88
CA TYR A 109 -15.10 -10.35 12.22
C TYR A 109 -15.15 -8.85 11.97
N TYR A 110 -14.12 -8.12 12.39
CA TYR A 110 -14.08 -6.68 12.26
C TYR A 110 -12.74 -6.21 11.70
N THR A 111 -12.78 -5.03 11.08
CA THR A 111 -11.61 -4.29 10.64
C THR A 111 -11.71 -2.89 11.22
N ALA A 112 -10.68 -2.45 11.94
CA ALA A 112 -10.56 -1.07 12.42
C ALA A 112 -9.50 -0.34 11.60
N GLN A 113 -9.84 0.84 11.07
CA GLN A 113 -8.94 1.66 10.27
C GLN A 113 -8.87 3.07 10.85
N LEU A 114 -7.65 3.59 11.03
CA LEU A 114 -7.40 4.96 11.45
C LEU A 114 -6.67 5.71 10.33
N ARG A 115 -7.23 6.84 9.91
CA ARG A 115 -6.55 7.81 9.05
C ARG A 115 -6.20 9.04 9.89
N ALA A 116 -4.90 9.29 10.04
CA ALA A 116 -4.37 10.43 10.78
C ALA A 116 -3.54 11.34 9.87
N PHE A 117 -3.62 12.65 10.10
CA PHE A 117 -2.80 13.65 9.44
C PHE A 117 -1.79 14.20 10.44
N LEU A 118 -0.52 13.85 10.26
CA LEU A 118 0.57 14.27 11.13
C LEU A 118 1.41 15.35 10.43
N PRO A 119 2.04 16.28 11.17
CA PRO A 119 3.06 17.15 10.61
C PRO A 119 4.16 16.32 9.93
N VAL A 120 4.56 16.69 8.71
CA VAL A 120 5.51 15.91 7.89
C VAL A 120 6.80 15.60 8.66
N ALA A 121 7.32 16.55 9.42
CA ALA A 121 8.56 16.39 10.20
C ALA A 121 8.47 15.33 11.31
N GLU A 122 7.27 14.92 11.72
CA GLU A 122 7.03 13.89 12.74
C GLU A 122 6.77 12.51 12.12
N VAL A 123 6.68 12.42 10.79
CA VAL A 123 6.36 11.16 10.12
C VAL A 123 7.62 10.32 9.97
N GLU A 124 7.76 9.34 10.86
CA GLU A 124 8.81 8.33 10.79
C GLU A 124 8.50 7.25 9.73
N PRO A 125 9.55 6.63 9.14
CA PRO A 125 9.39 5.45 8.30
C PRO A 125 8.62 4.34 9.02
N LEU A 126 7.76 3.65 8.29
CA LEU A 126 7.01 2.51 8.82
C LEU A 126 7.01 1.39 7.79
N ASN A 127 7.35 0.19 8.26
CA ASN A 127 7.27 -1.06 7.51
C ASN A 127 6.13 -1.92 8.05
N ARG A 128 5.12 -2.18 7.22
CA ARG A 128 4.03 -3.12 7.45
C ARG A 128 3.93 -4.11 6.28
N GLY A 129 5.08 -4.65 5.85
CA GLY A 129 5.16 -5.61 4.75
C GLY A 129 5.77 -5.03 3.47
N ILE A 130 6.05 -3.74 3.43
CA ILE A 130 6.82 -3.09 2.36
C ILE A 130 7.77 -2.09 3.01
N VAL A 131 9.01 -2.01 2.53
CA VAL A 131 9.94 -0.92 2.88
C VAL A 131 10.07 -0.01 1.68
N ILE A 132 10.02 1.30 1.91
CA ILE A 132 10.24 2.30 0.86
C ILE A 132 11.16 3.39 1.39
N GLU A 133 12.16 3.73 0.60
CA GLU A 133 13.12 4.79 0.87
C GLU A 133 13.23 5.72 -0.33
N ARG A 134 13.28 7.02 -0.06
CA ARG A 134 13.43 8.05 -1.08
C ARG A 134 14.66 8.89 -0.80
N ARG A 135 15.50 9.09 -1.81
CA ARG A 135 16.64 10.02 -1.75
C ARG A 135 16.70 10.89 -2.99
N TYR A 136 17.16 12.11 -2.81
CA TYR A 136 17.41 13.07 -3.88
C TYR A 136 18.91 13.16 -4.14
N THR A 137 19.31 13.16 -5.40
CA THR A 137 20.70 13.28 -5.83
C THR A 137 20.86 14.34 -6.91
N MET A 138 22.04 14.94 -6.96
CA MET A 138 22.48 15.80 -8.06
C MET A 138 23.89 15.40 -8.49
N GLY A 139 24.23 15.68 -9.74
CA GLY A 139 25.49 15.25 -10.36
C GLY A 139 25.38 13.89 -11.04
N SER A 140 26.49 13.40 -11.58
CA SER A 140 26.57 12.11 -12.26
C SER A 140 27.88 11.39 -11.94
N GLY A 141 27.89 10.06 -12.05
CA GLY A 141 29.08 9.25 -11.77
C GLY A 141 29.63 9.50 -10.36
N ASP A 142 30.94 9.73 -10.28
CA ASP A 142 31.66 9.93 -9.01
C ASP A 142 31.33 11.26 -8.31
N GLU A 143 30.67 12.20 -8.99
CA GLU A 143 30.24 13.49 -8.42
C GLU A 143 28.79 13.46 -7.89
N MET A 144 28.12 12.30 -7.95
CA MET A 144 26.77 12.15 -7.44
C MET A 144 26.74 12.35 -5.92
N ARG A 145 25.97 13.34 -5.47
CA ARG A 145 25.79 13.65 -4.04
C ARG A 145 24.32 13.63 -3.66
N THR A 146 24.02 13.12 -2.46
CA THR A 146 22.69 13.26 -1.85
C THR A 146 22.44 14.70 -1.45
N VAL A 147 21.24 15.21 -1.73
CA VAL A 147 20.89 16.62 -1.50
C VAL A 147 19.54 16.75 -0.80
N THR A 148 19.38 17.83 -0.07
CA THR A 148 18.10 18.29 0.50
C THR A 148 17.77 19.71 0.05
N GLU A 149 18.56 20.23 -0.88
CA GLU A 149 18.42 21.58 -1.43
C GLU A 149 18.81 21.60 -2.91
N ALA A 150 18.23 22.54 -3.67
CA ALA A 150 18.54 22.81 -5.07
C ALA A 150 18.30 24.29 -5.41
N GLN A 151 18.89 24.79 -6.49
CA GLN A 151 18.60 26.12 -7.02
C GLN A 151 17.47 26.06 -8.07
N VAL A 152 16.74 27.16 -8.24
CA VAL A 152 15.77 27.27 -9.34
C VAL A 152 16.46 26.99 -10.67
N GLY A 153 15.90 26.07 -11.45
CA GLY A 153 16.45 25.61 -12.73
C GLY A 153 17.21 24.28 -12.64
N ASP A 154 17.67 23.89 -11.45
CA ASP A 154 18.38 22.64 -11.23
C ASP A 154 17.51 21.43 -11.54
N THR A 155 18.20 20.38 -11.96
CA THR A 155 17.62 19.06 -12.23
C THR A 155 18.08 18.10 -11.14
N VAL A 156 17.12 17.53 -10.42
CA VAL A 156 17.36 16.64 -9.28
C VAL A 156 16.87 15.24 -9.64
N THR A 157 17.71 14.24 -9.42
CA THR A 157 17.35 12.84 -9.61
C THR A 157 16.75 12.29 -8.32
N VAL A 158 15.58 11.67 -8.43
CA VAL A 158 14.89 10.98 -7.34
C VAL A 158 15.16 9.50 -7.47
N HIS A 159 15.67 8.89 -6.41
CA HIS A 159 15.81 7.45 -6.31
C HIS A 159 14.82 6.92 -5.28
N LEU A 160 13.93 6.04 -5.74
CA LEU A 160 12.94 5.36 -4.92
C LEU A 160 13.31 3.89 -4.80
N THR A 161 13.72 3.47 -3.60
CA THR A 161 14.06 2.07 -3.32
C THR A 161 12.88 1.40 -2.64
N ILE A 162 12.38 0.30 -3.22
CA ILE A 162 11.23 -0.45 -2.75
C ILE A 162 11.70 -1.87 -2.43
N ILE A 163 11.49 -2.33 -1.20
CA ILE A 163 11.81 -3.70 -0.78
C ILE A 163 10.50 -4.40 -0.43
N ALA A 164 10.22 -5.47 -1.16
CA ALA A 164 9.09 -6.36 -0.97
C ALA A 164 9.60 -7.67 -0.34
N PRO A 165 9.42 -7.91 0.98
CA PRO A 165 9.84 -9.14 1.63
C PRO A 165 9.07 -10.37 1.16
N ASN A 166 7.85 -10.18 0.67
CA ASN A 166 6.99 -11.21 0.07
C ASN A 166 6.47 -10.70 -1.27
N ASP A 167 5.91 -11.61 -2.07
CA ASP A 167 5.19 -11.26 -3.29
C ASP A 167 4.01 -10.34 -2.96
N LEU A 168 3.87 -9.27 -3.75
CA LEU A 168 2.81 -8.28 -3.62
C LEU A 168 1.88 -8.34 -4.83
N TYR A 169 0.59 -8.18 -4.58
CA TYR A 169 -0.46 -8.16 -5.61
C TYR A 169 -1.13 -6.79 -5.66
N TYR A 170 -1.30 -6.27 -6.88
CA TYR A 170 -1.85 -4.93 -7.11
C TYR A 170 -1.13 -3.87 -6.27
N ALA A 171 0.20 -3.90 -6.29
CA ALA A 171 1.05 -2.97 -5.59
C ALA A 171 0.95 -1.58 -6.23
N VAL A 172 0.72 -0.58 -5.39
CA VAL A 172 0.66 0.84 -5.74
C VAL A 172 1.71 1.56 -4.93
N VAL A 173 2.61 2.26 -5.63
CA VAL A 173 3.62 3.14 -5.04
C VAL A 173 3.27 4.56 -5.41
N GLU A 174 3.15 5.44 -4.42
CA GLU A 174 2.93 6.87 -4.60
C GLU A 174 4.10 7.63 -4.00
N ASP A 175 4.73 8.47 -4.81
CA ASP A 175 5.84 9.32 -4.40
C ASP A 175 5.49 10.81 -4.62
N PRO A 176 4.96 11.50 -3.59
CA PRO A 176 4.71 12.93 -3.66
C PRO A 176 6.01 13.73 -3.86
N ILE A 177 6.01 14.65 -4.82
CA ILE A 177 7.18 15.51 -5.11
C ILE A 177 7.13 16.80 -4.29
N PRO A 178 8.27 17.46 -4.04
CA PRO A 178 8.26 18.79 -3.41
C PRO A 178 7.45 19.77 -4.26
N ALA A 179 6.53 20.54 -3.65
CA ALA A 179 5.58 21.38 -4.38
C ALA A 179 6.21 22.52 -5.23
N GLY A 180 7.48 22.85 -5.00
CA GLY A 180 8.24 23.79 -5.84
C GLY A 180 8.96 23.15 -7.02
N THR A 181 8.72 21.86 -7.29
CA THR A 181 9.33 21.08 -8.36
C THR A 181 8.29 20.51 -9.30
N ASP A 182 8.68 20.27 -10.55
CA ASP A 182 7.87 19.55 -11.53
C ASP A 182 8.58 18.25 -11.92
N ALA A 183 7.85 17.14 -11.96
CA ALA A 183 8.41 15.89 -12.46
C ALA A 183 8.63 15.98 -13.98
N VAL A 184 9.85 15.68 -14.41
CA VAL A 184 10.20 15.68 -15.83
C VAL A 184 9.68 14.40 -16.44
N ASN A 185 8.52 14.49 -17.08
CA ASN A 185 7.93 13.36 -17.79
C ASN A 185 8.74 13.09 -19.09
N PRO A 186 9.41 11.91 -19.20
CA PRO A 186 10.22 11.57 -20.38
C PRO A 186 9.36 11.35 -21.64
N ASP A 187 8.05 11.17 -21.50
CA ASP A 187 7.11 10.86 -22.58
C ASP A 187 6.51 12.11 -23.27
N LEU A 188 6.89 13.32 -22.84
CA LEU A 188 6.40 14.58 -23.42
C LEU A 188 6.98 14.92 -24.80
N ALA A 189 7.80 14.04 -25.38
CA ALA A 189 8.13 14.08 -26.80
C ALA A 189 7.37 12.97 -27.54
N ILE A 190 6.28 13.39 -28.20
CA ILE A 190 5.50 12.62 -29.20
C ILE A 190 4.47 11.64 -28.58
N SER A 191 3.29 12.17 -28.26
CA SER A 191 2.00 11.47 -28.07
C SER A 191 2.04 9.94 -27.96
N GLU A 192 1.94 9.39 -26.74
CA GLU A 192 1.18 8.16 -26.49
C GLU A 192 0.47 8.22 -25.13
N GLN A 193 -0.68 7.55 -25.10
CA GLN A 193 -1.74 7.65 -24.11
C GLN A 193 -1.37 7.05 -22.76
N ILE A 194 -2.11 7.45 -21.73
CA ILE A 194 -2.32 6.76 -20.45
C ILE A 194 -2.08 5.25 -20.61
N GLY A 195 -1.00 4.72 -20.01
CA GLY A 195 -0.71 3.28 -20.01
C GLY A 195 0.50 2.80 -20.82
N THR A 196 1.36 3.68 -21.33
CA THR A 196 2.63 3.26 -21.93
C THR A 196 3.55 2.64 -20.86
N ARG A 197 3.94 1.38 -21.10
CA ARG A 197 5.06 0.77 -20.38
C ARG A 197 6.32 1.54 -20.78
N PRO A 198 7.21 1.89 -19.84
CA PRO A 198 8.49 2.43 -20.23
C PRO A 198 9.21 1.41 -21.13
N GLU A 199 9.94 1.89 -22.14
CA GLU A 199 10.68 1.02 -23.05
C GLU A 199 12.11 0.78 -22.54
N LEU A 200 12.61 -0.45 -22.69
CA LEU A 200 13.99 -0.78 -22.34
C LEU A 200 14.94 -0.10 -23.33
N SER A 201 15.69 0.90 -22.85
CA SER A 201 16.80 1.47 -23.62
C SER A 201 17.89 0.41 -23.78
N ARG A 202 18.32 0.16 -25.03
CA ARG A 202 19.43 -0.76 -25.31
C ARG A 202 20.79 -0.19 -24.93
N GLU A 203 20.90 1.13 -24.84
CA GLU A 203 22.15 1.84 -24.52
C GLU A 203 22.38 1.95 -23.01
N ASP A 204 21.29 2.11 -22.24
CA ASP A 204 21.32 2.12 -20.78
C ASP A 204 20.05 1.44 -20.22
N PRO A 205 20.06 0.10 -20.08
CA PRO A 205 18.87 -0.66 -19.69
C PRO A 205 18.42 -0.41 -18.25
N LEU A 206 19.28 0.19 -17.42
CA LEU A 206 19.02 0.45 -16.00
C LEU A 206 18.82 1.95 -15.70
N ARG A 207 18.66 2.79 -16.72
CA ARG A 207 18.44 4.25 -16.56
C ARG A 207 17.29 4.60 -15.60
N GLN A 208 16.28 3.73 -15.53
CA GLN A 208 15.09 3.91 -14.67
C GLN A 208 15.19 3.14 -13.35
N GLY A 209 16.36 2.56 -13.02
CA GLY A 209 16.61 1.79 -11.79
C GLY A 209 16.41 0.27 -11.97
N TRP A 210 16.89 -0.55 -11.03
CA TRP A 210 16.74 -1.99 -11.14
C TRP A 210 15.28 -2.43 -10.90
N GLY A 211 14.70 -3.17 -11.85
CA GLY A 211 13.38 -3.78 -11.69
C GLY A 211 12.20 -2.86 -12.02
N TRP A 212 12.45 -1.69 -12.60
CA TRP A 212 11.41 -0.75 -13.06
C TRP A 212 10.36 -1.42 -13.97
N TRP A 213 10.76 -2.44 -14.73
CA TRP A 213 9.91 -3.16 -15.70
C TRP A 213 8.76 -3.95 -15.06
N TRP A 214 8.78 -4.15 -13.75
CA TRP A 214 7.65 -4.75 -13.03
C TRP A 214 6.47 -3.78 -12.86
N PHE A 215 6.72 -2.48 -12.94
CA PHE A 215 5.67 -1.47 -12.88
C PHE A 215 5.09 -1.26 -14.28
N GLY A 216 3.90 -1.82 -14.50
CA GLY A 216 3.24 -1.84 -15.79
C GLY A 216 2.59 -0.51 -16.19
N ASN A 217 2.40 0.40 -15.23
CA ASN A 217 1.86 1.74 -15.46
C ASN A 217 2.54 2.73 -14.51
N ILE A 218 3.01 3.84 -15.09
CA ILE A 218 3.71 4.92 -14.40
C ILE A 218 3.00 6.22 -14.75
N GLU A 219 2.59 6.97 -13.75
CA GLU A 219 1.89 8.24 -13.94
C GLU A 219 2.70 9.38 -13.31
N PHE A 220 3.16 10.31 -14.14
CA PHE A 220 3.70 11.58 -13.70
C PHE A 220 2.54 12.57 -13.55
N ARG A 221 2.14 12.83 -12.31
CA ARG A 221 1.10 13.81 -11.95
C ARG A 221 1.75 15.10 -11.46
N ASP A 222 0.95 16.15 -11.35
CA ASP A 222 1.40 17.48 -10.91
C ASP A 222 2.02 17.46 -9.50
N ASP A 223 1.53 16.59 -8.61
CA ASP A 223 1.93 16.55 -7.19
C ASP A 223 2.68 15.28 -6.77
N ARG A 224 2.79 14.28 -7.66
CA ARG A 224 3.37 12.97 -7.34
C ARG A 224 3.70 12.14 -8.57
N VAL A 225 4.55 11.13 -8.38
CA VAL A 225 4.72 10.02 -9.33
C VAL A 225 4.05 8.77 -8.77
N VAL A 226 3.28 8.05 -9.59
CA VAL A 226 2.58 6.82 -9.20
C VAL A 226 3.08 5.64 -10.01
N LEU A 227 3.44 4.54 -9.34
CA LEU A 227 3.85 3.28 -9.97
C LEU A 227 2.84 2.19 -9.62
N ASN A 228 2.37 1.45 -10.63
CA ASN A 228 1.41 0.36 -10.46
C ASN A 228 1.98 -0.96 -10.98
N ALA A 229 1.89 -2.02 -10.17
CA ALA A 229 2.24 -3.38 -10.55
C ALA A 229 1.10 -4.34 -10.16
N THR A 230 0.55 -5.09 -11.12
CA THR A 230 -0.46 -6.12 -10.81
C THR A 230 0.12 -7.27 -10.00
N TYR A 231 1.41 -7.54 -10.18
CA TYR A 231 2.19 -8.51 -9.43
C TYR A 231 3.63 -8.01 -9.34
N LEU A 232 4.17 -7.97 -8.11
CA LEU A 232 5.55 -7.61 -7.83
C LEU A 232 6.16 -8.72 -6.96
N PRO A 233 7.09 -9.52 -7.49
CA PRO A 233 7.73 -10.59 -6.71
C PRO A 233 8.42 -10.07 -5.45
N ALA A 234 8.73 -10.97 -4.52
CA ALA A 234 9.65 -10.66 -3.43
C ALA A 234 11.01 -10.24 -4.00
N GLY A 235 11.53 -9.08 -3.55
CA GLY A 235 12.75 -8.51 -4.11
C GLY A 235 13.04 -7.08 -3.66
N THR A 236 14.13 -6.53 -4.20
CA THR A 236 14.49 -5.12 -4.06
C THR A 236 14.44 -4.47 -5.44
N TYR A 237 13.78 -3.34 -5.50
CA TYR A 237 13.52 -2.57 -6.71
C TYR A 237 14.01 -1.15 -6.51
N GLU A 238 14.49 -0.53 -7.59
CA GLU A 238 14.81 0.88 -7.63
C GLU A 238 14.06 1.49 -8.82
N PHE A 239 13.37 2.59 -8.56
CA PHE A 239 12.79 3.44 -9.58
C PHE A 239 13.47 4.81 -9.55
N VAL A 240 13.99 5.24 -10.70
CA VAL A 240 14.72 6.49 -10.86
C VAL A 240 13.98 7.39 -11.82
N TYR A 241 13.69 8.62 -11.37
CA TYR A 241 13.10 9.66 -12.20
C TYR A 241 13.70 11.02 -11.84
N THR A 242 13.31 12.04 -12.59
CA THR A 242 13.90 13.37 -12.46
C THR A 242 12.82 14.40 -12.15
N ILE A 243 13.14 15.34 -11.26
CA ILE A 243 12.33 16.53 -10.98
C ILE A 243 13.15 17.78 -11.30
N ARG A 244 12.48 18.86 -11.70
CA ARG A 244 13.09 20.16 -11.97
C ARG A 244 12.63 21.18 -10.94
N ALA A 245 13.56 21.90 -10.32
CA ALA A 245 13.25 22.95 -9.36
C ALA A 245 12.74 24.21 -10.08
N GLY A 246 11.53 24.66 -9.74
CA GLY A 246 10.86 25.77 -10.39
C GLY A 246 10.60 26.99 -9.50
N MET A 247 10.23 26.78 -8.23
CA MET A 247 9.85 27.86 -7.32
C MET A 247 10.69 27.86 -6.04
N PRO A 248 11.27 29.01 -5.63
CA PRO A 248 12.04 29.09 -4.40
C PRO A 248 11.13 29.01 -3.18
N GLY A 249 11.57 28.26 -2.16
CA GLY A 249 10.81 28.03 -0.94
C GLY A 249 11.32 26.84 -0.13
N ILE A 250 10.77 26.67 1.08
CA ILE A 250 11.03 25.51 1.94
C ILE A 250 9.78 24.63 1.89
N TYR A 251 9.93 23.41 1.40
CA TYR A 251 8.80 22.50 1.15
C TYR A 251 8.86 21.30 2.08
N ASN A 252 7.74 21.02 2.74
CA ASN A 252 7.52 19.77 3.46
C ASN A 252 7.07 18.71 2.45
N VAL A 253 7.89 17.69 2.25
CA VAL A 253 7.62 16.63 1.28
C VAL A 253 6.98 15.46 2.01
N ILE A 254 5.75 15.16 1.60
CA ILE A 254 4.99 14.02 2.11
C ILE A 254 5.81 12.73 1.84
N PRO A 255 5.83 11.77 2.77
CA PRO A 255 6.49 10.49 2.56
C PRO A 255 6.03 9.81 1.28
N ALA A 256 6.97 9.19 0.58
CA ALA A 256 6.63 8.14 -0.39
C ALA A 256 5.98 6.97 0.34
N THR A 257 4.96 6.38 -0.29
CA THR A 257 4.18 5.26 0.25
C THR A 257 4.10 4.13 -0.77
N ALA A 258 4.06 2.90 -0.28
CA ALA A 258 3.77 1.71 -1.08
C ALA A 258 2.74 0.87 -0.35
N ARG A 259 1.78 0.28 -1.06
CA ARG A 259 0.73 -0.57 -0.47
C ARG A 259 0.18 -1.56 -1.48
N GLU A 260 -0.44 -2.62 -1.00
CA GLU A 260 -1.37 -3.38 -1.82
C GLU A 260 -2.72 -2.65 -1.91
N ALA A 261 -3.30 -2.55 -3.12
CA ALA A 261 -4.55 -1.81 -3.32
C ALA A 261 -5.73 -2.42 -2.53
N TYR A 262 -5.75 -3.73 -2.38
CA TYR A 262 -6.84 -4.47 -1.73
C TYR A 262 -6.55 -4.89 -0.28
N PHE A 263 -5.31 -4.74 0.17
CA PHE A 263 -4.87 -5.00 1.55
C PHE A 263 -4.10 -3.79 2.08
N PRO A 264 -4.78 -2.69 2.43
CA PRO A 264 -4.13 -1.47 2.88
C PRO A 264 -3.34 -1.66 4.19
N GLU A 265 -3.53 -2.77 4.91
CA GLU A 265 -2.68 -3.16 6.04
C GLU A 265 -1.27 -3.62 5.63
N VAL A 266 -1.08 -4.05 4.38
CA VAL A 266 0.21 -4.35 3.77
C VAL A 266 0.73 -3.08 3.10
N PHE A 267 1.56 -2.34 3.82
CA PHE A 267 2.08 -1.08 3.31
C PHE A 267 3.46 -0.73 3.88
N GLY A 268 4.06 0.30 3.31
CA GLY A 268 5.27 0.94 3.77
C GLY A 268 5.20 2.43 3.51
N ARG A 269 5.86 3.22 4.36
CA ARG A 269 6.13 4.62 4.08
C ARG A 269 7.56 4.99 4.46
N SER A 270 8.11 5.94 3.72
CA SER A 270 9.38 6.58 4.03
C SER A 270 9.22 7.64 5.15
N ALA A 271 10.31 8.32 5.50
CA ALA A 271 10.24 9.47 6.40
C ALA A 271 9.64 10.69 5.68
N GLY A 272 8.97 11.56 6.42
CA GLY A 272 8.70 12.90 5.96
C GLY A 272 10.00 13.70 5.89
N THR A 273 10.16 14.53 4.86
CA THR A 273 11.41 15.25 4.61
C THR A 273 11.14 16.71 4.29
N GLN A 274 12.15 17.55 4.47
CA GLN A 274 12.13 18.93 4.03
C GLN A 274 13.08 19.10 2.84
N PHE A 275 12.62 19.80 1.81
CA PHE A 275 13.41 20.11 0.62
C PHE A 275 13.40 21.62 0.37
N THR A 276 14.58 22.22 0.23
CA THR A 276 14.74 23.67 0.07
C THR A 276 15.07 24.01 -1.37
N ILE A 277 14.37 24.99 -1.94
CA ILE A 277 14.69 25.55 -3.25
C ILE A 277 15.13 26.99 -3.05
N THR A 278 16.37 27.31 -3.40
CA THR A 278 16.90 28.66 -3.33
C THR A 278 16.75 29.36 -4.68
N SER A 279 16.68 30.70 -4.67
CA SER A 279 16.80 31.47 -5.91
C SER A 279 18.11 31.10 -6.63
N GLY A 280 18.06 30.95 -7.95
CA GLY A 280 19.26 30.91 -8.77
C GLY A 280 19.96 32.27 -8.76
N GLU A 281 21.28 32.28 -8.99
CA GLU A 281 22.03 33.51 -9.26
C GLU A 281 21.67 34.13 -10.62
#